data_AF-A0A7S0SXC6-F1
#
_entry.id   AF-A0A7S0SXC6-F1
#
_cell.length_a   1.000
_cell.length_b   1.000
_cell.length_c   1.000
_cell.angle_alpha   90.00
_cell.angle_beta   90.00
_cell.angle_gamma   90.00
#
_symmetry.space_group_name_H-M   'P 1'
#
loop_
_entity.id
_entity.type
_entity.pdbx_description
1 polymer ?
#
loop_
_entity_poly.entity_id
_entity_poly.type
_entity_poly.pdbx_seq_one_letter_code
_entity_poly.pdbx_strand_id
1 'polypeptide(L)'
;GDAQGAGAEADAVAPADFALVVELLDSETGEELREKVRLIARSGLLTEGVVTAARVVTESNEAVGQDPEITALLRSVYDTLLREFKETHAPAAKAALEFGSRLLGVFSAEDAVAAMEAGDSHDVPVRIGKVKLMMQEEFDREEGVDKMAFAKYLDEVLPVMSLQDERLKEKMVEAPDDETVQKLVGVMMNRTQERIKVEALRDIATDL
;
A
#
# COMPACT_ATOMS: atom_id res chain seq x y z
N GLY A 1 -9.60 27.95 -7.16
CA GLY A 1 -9.66 28.47 -5.79
C GLY A 1 -9.33 27.29 -4.92
N ASP A 2 -8.04 26.96 -4.85
CA ASP A 2 -7.59 25.58 -4.65
C ASP A 2 -6.73 25.49 -3.40
N ALA A 3 -7.34 25.81 -2.25
CA ALA A 3 -6.74 25.69 -0.93
C ALA A 3 -7.47 24.68 -0.03
N GLN A 4 -8.43 23.92 -0.56
CA GLN A 4 -9.29 23.03 0.25
C GLN A 4 -8.77 21.60 0.43
N GLY A 5 -7.66 21.21 -0.23
CA GLY A 5 -7.07 19.86 -0.07
C GLY A 5 -6.08 19.74 1.08
N ALA A 6 -5.20 20.73 1.28
CA ALA A 6 -4.10 20.62 2.23
C ALA A 6 -4.52 20.85 3.71
N GLY A 7 -5.57 21.63 3.95
CA GLY A 7 -6.03 21.94 5.32
C GLY A 7 -6.72 20.76 6.02
N ALA A 8 -7.38 19.87 5.27
CA ALA A 8 -8.15 18.76 5.85
C ALA A 8 -7.26 17.61 6.35
N GLU A 9 -6.09 17.38 5.74
CA GLU A 9 -5.13 16.37 6.21
C GLU A 9 -4.31 16.83 7.41
N ALA A 10 -4.03 18.13 7.53
CA ALA A 10 -3.32 18.69 8.69
C ALA A 10 -4.13 18.62 10.00
N ASP A 11 -5.44 18.77 9.91
CA ASP A 11 -6.36 18.63 11.06
C ASP A 11 -6.63 17.16 11.43
N ALA A 12 -6.18 16.18 10.63
CA ALA A 12 -6.42 14.75 10.84
C ALA A 12 -5.29 14.03 11.59
N VAL A 13 -4.14 14.66 11.78
CA VAL A 13 -2.98 14.05 12.43
C VAL A 13 -3.10 14.18 13.96
N ALA A 14 -2.89 13.08 14.68
CA ALA A 14 -3.01 13.08 16.13
C ALA A 14 -1.93 13.97 16.78
N PRO A 15 -2.24 14.71 17.87
CA PRO A 15 -1.25 15.53 18.57
C PRO A 15 -0.02 14.76 19.05
N ALA A 16 -0.19 13.47 19.37
CA ALA A 16 0.90 12.59 19.77
C ALA A 16 1.88 12.31 18.63
N ASP A 17 1.38 12.14 17.39
CA ASP A 17 2.20 11.92 16.21
C ASP A 17 3.01 13.18 15.87
N PHE A 18 2.37 14.35 15.95
CA PHE A 18 3.05 15.64 15.80
C PHE A 18 4.13 15.86 16.85
N ALA A 19 3.87 15.53 18.11
CA ALA A 19 4.84 15.69 19.19
C ALA A 19 6.12 14.90 18.92
N LEU A 20 6.00 13.68 18.40
CA LEU A 20 7.14 12.86 18.01
C LEU A 20 7.94 13.49 16.85
N VAL A 21 7.26 14.06 15.85
CA VAL A 21 7.95 14.78 14.76
C VAL A 21 8.72 15.99 15.28
N VAL A 22 8.13 16.77 16.20
CA VAL A 22 8.79 17.94 16.80
C VAL A 22 10.00 17.53 17.64
N GLU A 23 9.91 16.45 18.41
CA GLU A 23 11.04 15.91 19.18
C GLU A 23 12.23 15.52 18.28
N LEU A 24 11.95 15.01 17.07
CA LEU A 24 12.99 14.64 16.10
C LEU A 24 13.68 15.85 15.45
N LEU A 25 13.06 17.02 15.47
CA LEU A 25 13.69 18.25 14.98
C LEU A 25 14.79 18.76 15.92
N ASP A 26 14.81 18.30 17.17
CA ASP A 26 15.86 18.59 18.14
C ASP A 26 17.15 17.77 17.89
N SER A 27 17.22 16.99 16.80
CA SER A 27 18.44 16.30 16.41
C SER A 27 19.45 17.24 15.79
N GLU A 28 20.65 17.31 16.38
CA GLU A 28 21.75 18.16 15.91
C GLU A 28 22.47 17.56 14.69
N THR A 29 22.35 16.24 14.51
CA THR A 29 23.01 15.51 13.42
C THR A 29 22.09 14.48 12.77
N GLY A 30 22.38 14.15 11.51
CA GLY A 30 21.67 13.09 10.79
C GLY A 30 21.94 11.67 11.34
N GLU A 31 22.94 11.49 12.20
CA GLU A 31 23.18 10.22 12.92
C GLU A 31 22.29 10.12 14.16
N GLU A 32 22.23 11.19 14.96
CA GLU A 32 21.33 11.30 16.11
C GLU A 32 19.85 11.13 15.68
N LEU A 33 19.44 11.77 14.59
CA LEU A 33 18.11 11.61 14.03
C LEU A 33 17.79 10.14 13.73
N ARG A 34 18.73 9.42 13.11
CA ARG A 34 18.55 7.98 12.80
C ARG A 34 18.44 7.14 14.07
N GLU A 35 19.23 7.42 15.09
CA GLU A 35 19.18 6.68 16.36
C GLU A 35 17.86 6.91 17.10
N LYS A 36 17.39 8.16 17.17
CA LYS A 36 16.09 8.48 17.77
C LYS A 36 14.95 7.80 17.02
N VAL A 37 14.95 7.86 15.68
CA VAL A 37 13.93 7.18 14.85
C VAL A 37 13.94 5.65 15.06
N ARG A 38 15.11 5.02 15.14
CA ARG A 38 15.22 3.58 15.46
C ARG A 38 14.68 3.24 16.84
N LEU A 39 14.89 4.12 17.83
CA LEU A 39 14.38 3.92 19.18
C LEU A 39 12.86 4.02 19.22
N ILE A 40 12.28 4.99 18.51
CA ILE A 40 10.83 5.14 18.30
C ILE A 40 10.26 3.89 17.59
N ALA A 41 10.96 3.34 16.60
CA ALA A 41 10.54 2.10 15.94
C ALA A 41 10.54 0.90 16.90
N ARG A 42 11.63 0.71 17.65
CA ARG A 42 11.77 -0.40 18.62
C ARG A 42 10.79 -0.33 19.78
N SER A 43 10.33 0.87 20.14
CA SER A 43 9.31 1.05 21.17
C SER A 43 7.87 0.91 20.64
N GLY A 44 7.70 0.67 19.34
CA GLY A 44 6.39 0.52 18.70
C GLY A 44 5.66 1.85 18.47
N LEU A 45 6.35 2.98 18.60
CA LEU A 45 5.78 4.32 18.44
C LEU A 45 5.88 4.84 16.99
N LEU A 46 6.63 4.17 16.11
CA LEU A 46 6.74 4.54 14.70
C LEU A 46 5.52 4.04 13.92
N THR A 47 4.44 4.82 13.94
CA THR A 47 3.19 4.53 13.23
C THR A 47 3.14 5.22 11.86
N GLU A 48 2.18 4.80 11.03
CA GLU A 48 1.85 5.53 9.79
C GLU A 48 1.40 6.97 10.08
N GLY A 49 0.76 7.21 11.23
CA GLY A 49 0.38 8.55 11.70
C GLY A 49 1.59 9.47 11.87
N VAL A 50 2.67 8.97 12.48
CA VAL A 50 3.94 9.72 12.63
C VAL A 50 4.57 10.05 11.28
N VAL A 51 4.58 9.11 10.34
CA VAL A 51 5.09 9.35 8.98
C VAL A 51 4.24 10.38 8.24
N THR A 52 2.91 10.30 8.39
CA THR A 52 1.95 11.24 7.79
C THR A 52 2.09 12.63 8.39
N ALA A 53 2.26 12.73 9.71
CA ALA A 53 2.55 13.99 10.40
C ALA A 53 3.79 14.68 9.81
N ALA A 54 4.89 13.94 9.67
CA ALA A 54 6.13 14.49 9.11
C ALA A 54 5.96 14.94 7.65
N ARG A 55 5.24 14.16 6.84
CA ARG A 55 4.90 14.52 5.46
C ARG A 55 4.12 15.83 5.41
N VAL A 56 3.03 15.91 6.16
CA VAL A 56 2.13 17.08 6.19
C VAL A 56 2.86 18.34 6.65
N VAL A 57 3.68 18.25 7.70
CA VAL A 57 4.51 19.38 8.15
C VAL A 57 5.45 19.84 7.05
N THR A 58 6.13 18.91 6.39
CA THR A 58 7.08 19.21 5.32
C THR A 58 6.37 19.90 4.15
N GLU A 59 5.31 19.29 3.62
CA GLU A 59 4.56 19.82 2.48
C GLU A 59 3.90 21.17 2.78
N SER A 60 3.38 21.36 3.99
CA SER A 60 2.77 22.63 4.40
C SER A 60 3.80 23.76 4.47
N ASN A 61 5.00 23.48 4.98
CA ASN A 61 6.09 24.46 5.04
C ASN A 61 6.64 24.77 3.63
N GLU A 62 6.74 23.77 2.76
CA GLU A 62 7.09 23.96 1.34
C GLU A 62 6.07 24.86 0.63
N ALA A 63 4.78 24.63 0.86
CA ALA A 63 3.70 25.38 0.20
C ALA A 63 3.66 26.87 0.60
N VAL A 64 4.05 27.21 1.83
CA VAL A 64 4.10 28.61 2.30
C VAL A 64 5.42 29.31 1.99
N GLY A 65 6.35 28.64 1.30
CA GLY A 65 7.65 29.20 0.93
C GLY A 65 8.57 29.41 2.14
N GLN A 66 8.53 28.49 3.10
CA GLN A 66 9.39 28.52 4.27
C GLN A 66 10.87 28.51 3.88
N ASP A 67 11.72 28.94 4.81
CA ASP A 67 13.18 28.91 4.67
C ASP A 67 13.66 27.53 4.12
N PRO A 68 14.50 27.52 3.06
CA PRO A 68 15.01 26.28 2.47
C PRO A 68 15.78 25.39 3.45
N GLU A 69 16.48 25.95 4.44
CA GLU A 69 17.21 25.18 5.45
C GLU A 69 16.25 24.46 6.39
N ILE A 70 15.18 25.15 6.82
CA ILE A 70 14.12 24.56 7.65
C ILE A 70 13.40 23.46 6.86
N THR A 71 13.09 23.73 5.60
CA THR A 71 12.44 22.78 4.70
C THR A 71 13.31 21.53 4.48
N ALA A 72 14.62 21.70 4.31
CA ALA A 72 15.56 20.59 4.18
C ALA A 72 15.63 19.74 5.46
N LEU A 73 15.57 20.36 6.64
CA LEU A 73 15.52 19.65 7.92
C LEU A 73 14.23 18.82 8.05
N LEU A 74 13.07 19.43 7.78
CA LEU A 74 11.76 18.75 7.81
C LEU A 74 11.75 17.54 6.86
N ARG A 75 12.26 17.72 5.64
CA ARG A 75 12.40 16.65 4.66
C ARG A 75 13.34 15.54 5.12
N SER A 76 14.44 15.88 5.80
CA SER A 76 15.37 14.89 6.37
C SER A 76 14.69 14.03 7.46
N VAL A 77 13.88 14.64 8.32
CA VAL A 77 13.08 13.94 9.33
C VAL A 77 12.06 13.02 8.67
N TYR A 78 11.30 13.53 7.70
CA TYR A 78 10.32 12.75 6.95
C TYR A 78 10.95 11.55 6.23
N ASP A 79 12.03 11.77 5.47
CA ASP A 79 12.70 10.70 4.72
C ASP A 79 13.28 9.62 5.64
N THR A 80 13.79 10.02 6.82
CA THR A 80 14.34 9.07 7.80
C THR A 80 13.24 8.23 8.45
N LEU A 81 12.14 8.86 8.86
CA LEU A 81 10.95 8.19 9.39
C LEU A 81 10.36 7.23 8.36
N LEU A 82 10.17 7.69 7.12
CA LEU A 82 9.63 6.89 6.04
C LEU A 82 10.50 5.67 5.74
N ARG A 83 11.83 5.84 5.72
CA ARG A 83 12.76 4.72 5.51
C ARG A 83 12.67 3.70 6.63
N GLU A 84 12.77 4.12 7.90
CA GLU A 84 12.73 3.19 9.03
C GLU A 84 11.36 2.49 9.13
N PHE A 85 10.27 3.21 8.86
CA PHE A 85 8.93 2.63 8.82
C PHE A 85 8.85 1.54 7.75
N LYS A 86 9.34 1.83 6.53
CA LYS A 86 9.41 0.82 5.46
C LYS A 86 10.29 -0.36 5.84
N GLU A 87 11.45 -0.14 6.47
CA GLU A 87 12.35 -1.23 6.89
C GLU A 87 11.72 -2.10 7.97
N THR A 88 11.02 -1.49 8.93
CA THR A 88 10.31 -2.18 10.02
C THR A 88 9.14 -3.01 9.49
N HIS A 89 8.38 -2.47 8.53
CA HIS A 89 7.20 -3.12 7.96
C HIS A 89 7.48 -3.96 6.71
N ALA A 90 8.69 -3.91 6.13
CA ALA A 90 9.06 -4.67 4.94
C ALA A 90 8.88 -6.19 5.09
N PRO A 91 9.22 -6.85 6.23
CA PRO A 91 8.96 -8.27 6.41
C PRO A 91 7.46 -8.60 6.35
N ALA A 92 6.61 -7.77 6.95
CA ALA A 92 5.15 -7.95 6.93
C ALA A 92 4.57 -7.74 5.52
N ALA A 93 5.00 -6.69 4.82
CA ALA A 93 4.59 -6.45 3.43
C ALA A 93 5.05 -7.57 2.50
N LYS A 94 6.25 -8.11 2.70
CA LYS A 94 6.76 -9.26 1.96
C LYS A 94 5.93 -10.52 2.25
N ALA A 95 5.61 -10.80 3.52
CA ALA A 95 4.78 -11.93 3.89
C ALA A 95 3.37 -11.83 3.29
N ALA A 96 2.77 -10.64 3.31
CA ALA A 96 1.48 -10.36 2.66
C ALA A 96 1.55 -10.60 1.14
N LEU A 97 2.62 -10.13 0.47
CA LEU A 97 2.81 -10.34 -0.97
C LEU A 97 3.02 -11.82 -1.32
N GLU A 98 3.85 -12.53 -0.57
CA GLU A 98 4.08 -13.97 -0.76
C GLU A 98 2.80 -14.76 -0.50
N PHE A 99 2.01 -14.37 0.50
CA PHE A 99 0.72 -14.98 0.77
C PHE A 99 -0.30 -14.73 -0.35
N GLY A 100 -0.45 -13.48 -0.78
CA GLY A 100 -1.32 -13.13 -1.91
C GLY A 100 -0.93 -13.88 -3.19
N SER A 101 0.36 -13.97 -3.51
CA SER A 101 0.87 -14.73 -4.66
C SER A 101 0.51 -16.23 -4.56
N ARG A 102 0.62 -16.84 -3.37
CA ARG A 102 0.18 -18.23 -3.15
C ARG A 102 -1.31 -18.39 -3.41
N LEU A 103 -2.15 -17.48 -2.92
CA LEU A 103 -3.60 -17.55 -3.10
C LEU A 103 -4.02 -17.38 -4.56
N LEU A 104 -3.39 -16.44 -5.29
CA LEU A 104 -3.63 -16.26 -6.73
C LEU A 104 -3.31 -17.52 -7.56
N GLY A 105 -2.49 -18.43 -7.05
CA GLY A 105 -2.21 -19.71 -7.70
C GLY A 105 -3.29 -20.79 -7.50
N VAL A 106 -4.30 -20.55 -6.66
CA VAL A 106 -5.29 -21.57 -6.25
C VAL A 106 -6.53 -21.58 -7.15
N PHE A 107 -6.86 -20.44 -7.76
CA PHE A 107 -8.10 -20.22 -8.51
C PHE A 107 -7.84 -19.44 -9.80
N SER A 108 -8.74 -19.55 -10.78
CA SER A 108 -8.67 -18.80 -12.03
C SER A 108 -9.50 -17.51 -11.99
N ALA A 109 -9.38 -16.67 -13.01
CA ALA A 109 -10.23 -15.48 -13.14
C ALA A 109 -11.71 -15.87 -13.34
N GLU A 110 -12.00 -17.00 -13.99
CA GLU A 110 -13.36 -17.50 -14.14
C GLU A 110 -13.94 -17.96 -12.78
N ASP A 111 -13.14 -18.63 -11.95
CA ASP A 111 -13.53 -18.95 -10.57
C ASP A 111 -13.84 -17.67 -9.77
N ALA A 112 -13.06 -16.60 -9.99
CA ALA A 112 -13.23 -15.30 -9.34
C ALA A 112 -14.55 -14.63 -9.73
N VAL A 113 -14.83 -14.54 -11.02
CA VAL A 113 -16.08 -13.96 -11.56
C VAL A 113 -17.29 -14.74 -11.05
N ALA A 114 -17.23 -16.08 -11.11
CA ALA A 114 -18.32 -16.93 -10.62
C ALA A 114 -18.61 -16.69 -9.13
N ALA A 115 -17.58 -16.49 -8.30
CA ALA A 115 -17.79 -16.15 -6.89
C ALA A 115 -18.40 -14.76 -6.69
N MET A 116 -17.94 -13.76 -7.43
CA MET A 116 -18.49 -12.39 -7.36
C MET A 116 -19.98 -12.37 -7.76
N GLU A 117 -20.36 -13.16 -8.75
CA GLU A 117 -21.77 -13.29 -9.19
C GLU A 117 -22.62 -14.13 -8.22
N ALA A 118 -22.02 -15.12 -7.57
CA ALA A 118 -22.71 -16.02 -6.64
C ALA A 118 -23.08 -15.36 -5.31
N GLY A 119 -22.32 -14.36 -4.85
CA GLY A 119 -22.51 -13.76 -3.52
C GLY A 119 -22.51 -14.80 -2.40
N ASP A 120 -23.52 -14.75 -1.52
CA ASP A 120 -23.71 -15.69 -0.39
C ASP A 120 -24.43 -17.00 -0.76
N SER A 121 -24.65 -17.27 -2.05
CA SER A 121 -25.29 -18.51 -2.48
C SER A 121 -24.38 -19.73 -2.27
N HIS A 122 -24.97 -20.93 -2.23
CA HIS A 122 -24.22 -22.18 -2.10
C HIS A 122 -23.44 -22.58 -3.37
N ASP A 123 -23.45 -21.74 -4.41
CA ASP A 123 -22.81 -22.00 -5.71
C ASP A 123 -21.39 -21.42 -5.82
N VAL A 124 -20.79 -20.95 -4.71
CA VAL A 124 -19.41 -20.47 -4.68
C VAL A 124 -18.44 -21.59 -5.12
N PRO A 125 -17.54 -21.35 -6.08
CA PRO A 125 -16.59 -22.36 -6.55
C PRO A 125 -15.74 -22.96 -5.43
N VAL A 126 -15.50 -24.28 -5.47
CA VAL A 126 -14.74 -25.01 -4.44
C VAL A 126 -13.34 -24.42 -4.20
N ARG A 127 -12.68 -23.93 -5.26
CA ARG A 127 -11.37 -23.29 -5.15
C ARG A 127 -11.42 -21.98 -4.38
N ILE A 128 -12.51 -21.23 -4.48
CA ILE A 128 -12.74 -20.01 -3.70
C ILE A 128 -13.02 -20.37 -2.24
N GLY A 129 -13.79 -21.43 -1.98
CA GLY A 129 -13.93 -22.00 -0.64
C GLY A 129 -12.58 -22.40 -0.02
N LYS A 130 -11.69 -23.01 -0.81
CA LYS A 130 -10.31 -23.31 -0.39
C LYS A 130 -9.50 -22.06 -0.07
N VAL A 131 -9.59 -21.01 -0.90
CA VAL A 131 -8.93 -19.71 -0.63
C VAL A 131 -9.41 -19.11 0.69
N LYS A 132 -10.74 -19.13 0.96
CA LYS A 132 -11.31 -18.67 2.24
C LYS A 132 -10.70 -19.39 3.45
N LEU A 133 -10.62 -20.72 3.39
CA LEU A 133 -9.99 -21.52 4.46
C LEU A 133 -8.51 -21.19 4.64
N MET A 134 -7.75 -21.07 3.54
CA MET A 134 -6.33 -20.70 3.60
C MET A 134 -6.11 -19.30 4.21
N MET A 135 -6.99 -18.34 3.92
CA MET A 135 -6.97 -17.02 4.57
C MET A 135 -7.24 -17.10 6.06
N GLN A 136 -8.30 -17.80 6.47
CA GLN A 136 -8.62 -17.97 7.89
C GLN A 136 -7.45 -18.62 8.65
N GLU A 137 -6.90 -19.73 8.13
CA GLU A 137 -5.77 -20.41 8.75
C GLU A 137 -4.52 -19.53 8.86
N GLU A 138 -4.25 -18.69 7.86
CA GLU A 138 -3.08 -17.80 7.87
C GLU A 138 -3.30 -16.60 8.80
N PHE A 139 -4.51 -16.04 8.89
CA PHE A 139 -4.83 -14.91 9.78
C PHE A 139 -4.92 -15.32 11.25
N ASP A 140 -5.38 -16.54 11.55
CA ASP A 140 -5.49 -17.06 12.92
C ASP A 140 -4.15 -17.59 13.47
N ARG A 141 -3.11 -17.68 12.63
CA ARG A 141 -1.79 -18.18 13.02
C ARG A 141 -1.01 -17.12 13.79
N GLU A 142 -0.35 -17.53 14.88
CA GLU A 142 0.39 -16.62 15.80
C GLU A 142 1.49 -15.79 15.10
N GLU A 143 2.17 -16.37 14.11
CA GLU A 143 3.14 -15.69 13.23
C GLU A 143 2.61 -15.56 11.78
N GLY A 144 1.29 -15.49 11.66
CA GLY A 144 0.57 -15.36 10.41
C GLY A 144 0.64 -13.96 9.80
N VAL A 145 0.09 -13.83 8.60
CA VAL A 145 -0.07 -12.50 7.98
C VAL A 145 -1.19 -11.76 8.70
N ASP A 146 -0.93 -10.53 9.12
CA ASP A 146 -1.97 -9.68 9.69
C ASP A 146 -3.05 -9.36 8.63
N LYS A 147 -4.31 -9.61 8.99
CA LYS A 147 -5.46 -9.44 8.10
C LYS A 147 -5.59 -8.00 7.60
N MET A 148 -5.41 -7.01 8.47
CA MET A 148 -5.54 -5.60 8.09
C MET A 148 -4.40 -5.18 7.17
N ALA A 149 -3.17 -5.63 7.45
CA ALA A 149 -2.01 -5.39 6.59
C ALA A 149 -2.19 -6.04 5.20
N PHE A 150 -2.75 -7.25 5.15
CA PHE A 150 -3.06 -7.92 3.89
C PHE A 150 -4.14 -7.20 3.08
N ALA A 151 -5.23 -6.78 3.72
CA ALA A 151 -6.29 -6.00 3.08
C ALA A 151 -5.73 -4.68 2.51
N LYS A 152 -4.96 -3.94 3.32
CA LYS A 152 -4.29 -2.70 2.90
C LYS A 152 -3.36 -2.94 1.71
N TYR A 153 -2.59 -4.02 1.73
CA TYR A 153 -1.74 -4.40 0.60
C TYR A 153 -2.54 -4.60 -0.69
N LEU A 154 -3.67 -5.31 -0.64
CA LEU A 154 -4.53 -5.52 -1.80
C LEU A 154 -5.12 -4.19 -2.32
N ASP A 155 -5.53 -3.30 -1.41
CA ASP A 155 -6.02 -1.96 -1.75
C ASP A 155 -4.96 -1.07 -2.39
N GLU A 156 -3.68 -1.21 -2.01
CA GLU A 156 -2.57 -0.48 -2.63
C GLU A 156 -2.17 -1.03 -4.01
N VAL A 157 -2.31 -2.33 -4.23
CA VAL A 157 -1.93 -2.99 -5.49
C VAL A 157 -2.89 -2.63 -6.63
N LEU A 158 -4.21 -2.56 -6.38
CA LEU A 158 -5.22 -2.30 -7.42
C LEU A 158 -5.05 -0.96 -8.16
N PRO A 159 -4.77 0.18 -7.49
CA PRO A 159 -4.43 1.44 -8.14
C PRO A 159 -3.17 1.34 -9.00
N VAL A 160 -2.14 0.65 -8.53
CA VAL A 160 -0.90 0.45 -9.30
C VAL A 160 -1.16 -0.36 -10.56
N MET A 161 -1.99 -1.41 -10.47
CA MET A 161 -2.40 -2.18 -11.65
C MET A 161 -3.14 -1.31 -12.67
N SER A 162 -4.02 -0.42 -12.21
CA SER A 162 -4.77 0.50 -13.07
C SER A 162 -3.85 1.48 -13.81
N LEU A 163 -2.90 2.10 -13.11
CA LEU A 163 -1.89 2.99 -13.73
C LEU A 163 -1.01 2.25 -14.76
N GLN A 164 -0.66 1.01 -14.47
CA GLN A 164 0.10 0.18 -15.41
C GLN A 164 -0.72 -0.20 -16.65
N ASP A 165 -2.03 -0.42 -16.50
CA ASP A 165 -2.94 -0.70 -17.62
C ASP A 165 -3.11 0.54 -18.52
N GLU A 166 -3.20 1.74 -17.94
CA GLU A 166 -3.22 3.01 -18.69
C GLU A 166 -1.95 3.19 -19.52
N ARG A 167 -0.78 3.02 -18.90
CA ARG A 167 0.51 3.06 -19.61
C ARG A 167 0.61 2.02 -20.71
N LEU A 168 0.00 0.84 -20.52
CA LEU A 168 0.00 -0.20 -21.54
C LEU A 168 -0.88 0.19 -22.73
N LYS A 169 -2.04 0.81 -22.49
CA LYS A 169 -2.90 1.36 -23.55
C LYS A 169 -2.21 2.44 -24.35
N GLU A 170 -1.47 3.35 -23.69
CA GLU A 170 -0.65 4.36 -24.38
C GLU A 170 0.38 3.70 -25.31
N LYS A 171 1.11 2.68 -24.82
CA LYS A 171 2.06 1.92 -25.65
C LYS A 171 1.43 1.19 -26.83
N MET A 172 0.16 0.77 -26.70
CA MET A 172 -0.57 0.16 -27.80
C MET A 172 -0.91 1.16 -28.90
N VAL A 173 -1.20 2.42 -28.54
CA VAL A 173 -1.44 3.50 -29.50
C VAL A 173 -0.16 3.88 -30.25
N GLU A 174 0.98 3.85 -29.55
CA GLU A 174 2.30 4.18 -30.11
C GLU A 174 3.01 3.01 -30.80
N ALA A 175 2.38 1.83 -30.85
CA ALA A 175 2.99 0.62 -31.39
C ALA A 175 3.29 0.77 -32.90
N PRO A 176 4.47 0.32 -33.37
CA PRO A 176 4.91 0.53 -34.76
C PRO A 176 4.21 -0.38 -35.78
N ASP A 177 3.61 -1.49 -35.33
CA ASP A 177 2.99 -2.51 -36.17
C ASP A 177 1.93 -3.33 -35.43
N ASP A 178 1.09 -4.02 -36.19
CA ASP A 178 0.00 -4.85 -35.68
C ASP A 178 0.50 -6.04 -34.83
N GLU A 179 1.68 -6.58 -35.12
CA GLU A 179 2.25 -7.68 -34.34
C GLU A 179 2.58 -7.25 -32.91
N THR A 180 3.13 -6.05 -32.76
CA THR A 180 3.42 -5.42 -31.48
C THR A 180 2.13 -5.11 -30.73
N VAL A 181 1.10 -4.61 -31.41
CA VAL A 181 -0.23 -4.41 -30.81
C VAL A 181 -0.79 -5.72 -30.27
N GLN A 182 -0.76 -6.81 -31.06
CA GLN A 182 -1.31 -8.11 -30.63
C GLN A 182 -0.57 -8.69 -29.41
N LYS A 183 0.75 -8.53 -29.33
CA LYS A 183 1.53 -8.92 -28.14
C LYS A 183 1.08 -8.12 -26.90
N LEU A 184 0.89 -6.81 -27.05
CA LEU A 184 0.44 -5.95 -25.95
C LEU A 184 -1.00 -6.24 -25.52
N VAL A 185 -1.90 -6.59 -26.46
CA VAL A 185 -3.25 -7.09 -26.15
C VAL A 185 -3.18 -8.33 -25.27
N GLY A 186 -2.34 -9.31 -25.61
CA GLY A 186 -2.17 -10.52 -24.79
C GLY A 186 -1.69 -10.21 -23.38
N VAL A 187 -0.76 -9.25 -23.23
CA VAL A 187 -0.33 -8.76 -21.91
C VAL A 187 -1.50 -8.12 -21.16
N MET A 188 -2.29 -7.27 -21.82
CA MET A 188 -3.43 -6.60 -21.20
C MET A 188 -4.51 -7.61 -20.75
N MET A 189 -4.76 -8.66 -21.52
CA MET A 189 -5.70 -9.72 -21.15
C MET A 189 -5.25 -10.47 -19.89
N ASN A 190 -3.97 -10.90 -19.84
CA ASN A 190 -3.42 -11.57 -18.66
C ASN A 190 -3.48 -10.66 -17.42
N ARG A 191 -3.17 -9.38 -17.58
CA ARG A 191 -3.26 -8.39 -16.49
C ARG A 191 -4.68 -8.19 -16.01
N THR A 192 -5.65 -8.17 -16.92
CA THR A 192 -7.08 -8.07 -16.58
C THR A 192 -7.51 -9.28 -15.74
N GLN A 193 -7.08 -10.50 -16.12
CA GLN A 193 -7.35 -11.71 -15.36
C GLN A 193 -6.74 -11.66 -13.95
N GLU A 194 -5.48 -11.24 -13.82
CA GLU A 194 -4.85 -11.08 -12.51
C GLU A 194 -5.55 -10.00 -11.66
N ARG A 195 -6.00 -8.90 -12.27
CA ARG A 195 -6.73 -7.85 -11.53
C ARG A 195 -8.04 -8.36 -10.94
N ILE A 196 -8.84 -9.09 -11.73
CA ILE A 196 -10.10 -9.71 -11.25
C ILE A 196 -9.82 -10.65 -10.07
N LYS A 197 -8.73 -11.43 -10.13
CA LYS A 197 -8.34 -12.29 -9.02
C LYS A 197 -7.95 -11.50 -7.77
N VAL A 198 -7.19 -10.41 -7.91
CA VAL A 198 -6.83 -9.53 -6.78
C VAL A 198 -8.07 -8.86 -6.18
N GLU A 199 -9.01 -8.41 -7.01
CA GLU A 199 -10.31 -7.88 -6.55
C GLU A 199 -11.08 -8.93 -5.75
N ALA A 200 -11.19 -10.17 -6.25
CA ALA A 200 -11.82 -11.26 -5.51
C ALA A 200 -11.11 -11.55 -4.18
N LEU A 201 -9.78 -11.56 -4.14
CA LEU A 201 -9.05 -11.74 -2.88
C LEU A 201 -9.36 -10.64 -1.87
N ARG A 202 -9.46 -9.39 -2.31
CA ARG A 202 -9.79 -8.26 -1.44
C ARG A 202 -11.18 -8.41 -0.85
N ASP A 203 -12.16 -8.73 -1.70
CA ASP A 203 -13.54 -8.89 -1.28
C ASP A 203 -13.67 -10.06 -0.29
N ILE A 204 -13.04 -11.20 -0.58
CA ILE A 204 -12.98 -12.35 0.34
C ILE A 204 -12.32 -11.98 1.68
N ALA A 205 -11.19 -11.27 1.66
CA ALA A 205 -10.49 -10.89 2.88
C ALA A 205 -11.30 -9.90 3.75
N THR A 206 -12.14 -9.09 3.10
CA THR A 206 -13.04 -8.12 3.76
C THR A 206 -14.23 -8.82 4.43
N ASP A 207 -14.74 -9.89 3.82
CA ASP A 207 -15.89 -10.67 4.32
C ASP A 207 -15.54 -11.69 5.42
N LEU A 208 -14.25 -12.04 5.54
CA LEU A 208 -13.72 -12.82 6.66
C LEU A 208 -13.64 -11.97 7.93
#